data_AF-A0A1H9V5W9-F1
#
_entry.id   AF-A0A1H9V5W9-F1
#
_cell.length_a   1.000
_cell.length_b   1.000
_cell.length_c   1.000
_cell.angle_alpha   90.00
_cell.angle_beta   90.00
_cell.angle_gamma   90.00
#
_symmetry.space_group_name_H-M   'P 1'
#
loop_
_entity.id
_entity.type
_entity.pdbx_description
1 polymer ?
#
loop_
_entity_poly.entity_id
_entity_poly.type
_entity_poly.pdbx_seq_one_letter_code
_entity_poly.pdbx_strand_id
1 'polypeptide(L)' 'MAETAKAKKPVKFLKDVSTEMKRVSWPNRKELTKYTVVVSVTVIFISIFFAIADFGISSLIRLITG' A
#
# COMPACT_ATOMS: atom_id res chain seq x y z
N MET A 1 -26.50 23.74 -41.36
CA MET A 1 -25.33 22.85 -41.53
C MET A 1 -24.63 22.79 -40.18
N ALA A 2 -24.53 21.59 -39.59
CA ALA A 2 -24.23 21.41 -38.18
C ALA A 2 -22.80 21.84 -37.81
N GLU A 3 -22.68 22.87 -36.97
CA GLU A 3 -21.44 23.20 -36.28
C GLU A 3 -21.22 22.14 -35.19
N THR A 4 -20.26 21.25 -35.44
CA THR A 4 -19.94 20.11 -34.57
C THR A 4 -19.46 20.56 -33.20
N ALA A 5 -20.11 20.01 -32.18
CA ALA A 5 -19.90 20.27 -30.76
C ALA A 5 -18.42 20.34 -30.36
N LYS A 6 -18.12 21.44 -29.67
CA LYS A 6 -16.91 21.76 -28.92
C LYS A 6 -16.67 20.69 -27.84
N ALA A 7 -16.11 19.54 -28.22
CA ALA A 7 -15.62 18.55 -27.26
C ALA A 7 -14.51 19.19 -26.42
N LYS A 8 -14.78 19.44 -25.13
CA LYS A 8 -13.77 19.82 -24.14
C LYS A 8 -12.64 18.79 -24.24
N LYS A 9 -11.52 19.17 -24.88
CA LYS A 9 -10.42 18.24 -25.22
C LYS A 9 -9.90 17.56 -23.94
N PRO A 10 -10.26 16.29 -23.64
CA PRO A 10 -9.84 15.61 -22.41
C PRO A 10 -8.31 15.47 -22.34
N VAL A 11 -7.67 15.45 -23.51
CA VAL A 11 -6.21 15.48 -23.68
C VAL A 11 -5.57 16.70 -23.02
N LYS A 12 -6.23 17.88 -23.02
CA LYS A 12 -5.71 19.08 -22.37
C LYS A 12 -5.79 18.97 -20.86
N PHE A 13 -6.92 18.51 -20.33
CA PHE A 13 -7.10 18.26 -18.89
C PHE A 13 -6.10 17.23 -18.34
N LEU A 14 -5.87 16.11 -19.04
CA LEU A 14 -4.86 15.12 -18.62
C LEU A 14 -3.43 15.67 -18.62
N LYS A 15 -3.12 16.57 -19.56
CA LYS A 15 -1.83 17.25 -19.64
C LYS A 15 -1.63 18.23 -18.48
N ASP A 16 -2.68 18.97 -18.12
CA ASP A 16 -2.67 19.89 -16.99
C ASP A 16 -2.52 19.11 -15.67
N VAL A 17 -3.28 18.02 -15.48
CA VAL A 17 -3.17 17.11 -14.32
C VAL A 17 -1.79 16.48 -14.22
N SER A 18 -1.21 15.99 -15.33
CA SER A 18 0.16 15.44 -15.34
C SER A 18 1.21 16.48 -14.94
N THR A 19 1.00 17.75 -15.31
CA THR A 19 1.91 18.85 -14.96
C THR A 19 1.82 19.18 -13.47
N GLU A 20 0.62 19.15 -12.90
CA GLU A 20 0.37 19.39 -11.48
C GLU A 20 0.87 18.21 -10.62
N MET A 21 0.72 16.99 -11.11
CA MET A 21 1.21 15.76 -10.48
C MET A 21 2.75 15.68 -10.44
N LYS A 22 3.45 16.42 -11.31
CA LYS A 22 4.91 16.62 -11.23
C LYS A 22 5.33 17.65 -10.18
N ARG A 23 4.43 18.55 -9.77
CA ARG A 23 4.66 19.51 -8.66
C ARG A 23 4.42 18.88 -7.30
N VAL A 24 3.58 17.84 -7.24
CA VAL A 24 3.49 16.96 -6.09
C VAL A 24 4.84 16.26 -5.97
N SER A 25 5.55 16.54 -4.88
CA SER A 25 6.84 15.93 -4.56
C SER A 25 6.66 14.42 -4.42
N TRP A 26 6.76 13.71 -5.54
CA TRP A 26 6.71 12.26 -5.51
C TRP A 26 7.91 11.78 -4.71
N PRO A 27 7.65 11.07 -3.61
CA PRO A 27 8.67 10.76 -2.62
C PRO A 27 9.78 9.93 -3.25
N ASN A 28 11.01 10.21 -2.85
CA ASN A 28 12.20 9.57 -3.38
C ASN A 28 12.10 8.04 -3.15
N ARG A 29 12.18 7.26 -4.23
CA ARG A 29 12.03 5.79 -4.22
C ARG A 29 12.91 5.11 -3.16
N LYS A 30 14.07 5.69 -2.86
CA LYS A 30 15.00 5.20 -1.85
C LYS A 30 14.41 5.22 -0.43
N GLU A 31 13.66 6.25 -0.11
CA GLU A 31 13.02 6.41 1.21
C GLU A 31 11.84 5.46 1.35
N LEU A 32 11.03 5.32 0.29
CA LEU A 32 9.94 4.34 0.23
C LEU A 32 10.44 2.92 0.48
N THR A 33 11.52 2.50 -0.17
CA THR A 33 12.09 1.17 0.03
C THR A 33 12.54 0.98 1.48
N LYS A 34 13.16 1.98 2.11
CA LYS A 34 13.57 1.89 3.51
C LYS A 34 12.37 1.70 4.43
N TYR A 35 11.29 2.46 4.24
CA TYR A 35 10.07 2.30 5.04
C TYR A 35 9.40 0.96 4.81
N THR A 36 9.31 0.48 3.57
CA THR A 36 8.76 -0.84 3.26
C THR A 36 9.57 -1.95 3.93
N VAL A 37 10.90 -1.89 3.89
CA VAL A 37 11.77 -2.89 4.54
C VAL A 37 11.55 -2.91 6.05
N VAL A 38 11.49 -1.75 6.71
CA VAL A 38 11.24 -1.68 8.15
C VAL A 38 9.88 -2.30 8.49
N VAL A 39 8.82 -1.95 7.75
CA VAL A 39 7.48 -2.51 7.98
C VAL A 39 7.44 -4.01 7.70
N SER A 40 8.08 -4.50 6.64
CA SER A 40 8.14 -5.94 6.35
C SER A 40 8.82 -6.71 7.48
N VAL A 41 9.93 -6.20 8.01
CA VAL A 41 10.65 -6.86 9.12
C VAL A 41 9.80 -6.89 10.38
N THR A 42 9.14 -5.80 10.75
CA THR A 42 8.30 -5.76 11.96
C THR A 42 7.09 -6.68 11.85
N VAL A 43 6.43 -6.72 10.68
CA VAL A 43 5.30 -7.63 10.44
C VAL A 43 5.74 -9.09 10.51
N ILE A 44 6.88 -9.46 9.94
CA ILE A 44 7.41 -10.83 10.02
C ILE A 44 7.70 -11.21 11.47
N PHE A 45 8.34 -10.33 12.24
CA PHE A 45 8.63 -10.58 13.65
C PHE A 45 7.36 -10.82 14.47
N ILE A 46 6.38 -9.94 14.32
CA ILE A 46 5.08 -10.06 15.00
C ILE A 46 4.35 -11.33 14.57
N SER A 47 4.37 -11.66 13.27
CA SER A 47 3.74 -12.88 12.75
C SER A 47 4.33 -14.16 13.36
N ILE A 48 5.65 -14.22 13.54
CA ILE A 48 6.32 -15.36 14.20
C ILE A 48 5.91 -15.44 15.67
N PHE A 49 5.88 -14.29 16.36
CA PHE A 49 5.45 -14.25 17.77
C PHE A 49 4.02 -14.79 17.94
N PHE A 50 3.08 -14.33 17.09
CA PHE A 50 1.71 -14.85 17.11
C PHE A 50 1.66 -16.33 16.79
N ALA A 51 2.37 -16.80 15.76
CA ALA A 51 2.40 -18.23 15.44
C ALA A 51 2.85 -19.08 16.65
N ILE A 52 3.90 -18.67 17.36
CA ILE A 52 4.36 -19.35 18.58
C ILE A 52 3.28 -19.30 19.67
N ALA A 53 2.64 -18.15 19.86
CA ALA A 53 1.57 -17.98 20.85
C ALA A 53 0.36 -18.89 20.52
N ASP A 54 -0.07 -18.93 19.26
CA ASP A 54 -1.16 -19.78 18.78
C ASP A 54 -0.85 -21.26 19.01
N PHE A 55 0.37 -21.71 18.70
CA PHE A 55 0.80 -23.09 18.96
C PHE A 55 0.91 -23.40 20.45
N GLY A 56 1.42 -22.46 21.25
CA GLY A 56 1.53 -22.59 22.70
C GLY A 56 0.16 -22.69 23.37
N ILE A 57 -0.77 -21.81 22.99
CA ILE A 57 -2.15 -21.80 23.47
C ILE A 57 -2.89 -23.06 23.02
N SER A 58 -2.77 -23.46 21.75
CA SER A 58 -3.39 -24.69 21.25
C SER A 58 -2.92 -25.93 22.00
N SER A 59 -1.62 -26.01 22.29
CA SER A 59 -1.04 -27.11 23.07
C SER A 59 -1.53 -27.10 24.53
N LEU A 60 -1.62 -25.91 25.14
CA LEU A 60 -2.10 -25.74 26.51
C LEU A 60 -3.58 -26.09 26.64
N ILE A 61 -4.42 -25.64 25.70
CA ILE A 61 -5.85 -25.98 25.68
C ILE A 61 -6.04 -27.49 25.51
N ARG A 62 -5.26 -28.13 24.65
CA ARG A 62 -5.30 -29.59 24.45
C ARG A 62 -4.89 -30.37 25.69
N LEU A 63 -4.00 -29.83 26.52
CA LEU A 63 -3.61 -30.41 27.82
C LEU A 63 -4.71 -30.28 28.89
N ILE A 64 -5.52 -29.22 28.81
CA ILE A 64 -6.59 -28.94 29.79
C ILE A 64 -7.92 -29.62 29.41
N THR A 65 -8.21 -29.72 28.10
CA THR A 65 -9.47 -30.26 27.57
C THR A 65 -9.36 -31.73 27.17
N GLY A 66 -8.14 -32.24 26.98
CA GLY A 66 -7.84 -33.68 26.89
C GLY A 66 -7.69 -34.28 28.27
#